data_AF-A0A6C0FAI9-F1
#
_entry.id   AF-A0A6C0FAI9-F1
#
_cell.length_a   1.000
_cell.length_b   1.000
_cell.length_c   1.000
_cell.angle_alpha   90.00
_cell.angle_beta   90.00
_cell.angle_gamma   90.00
#
_symmetry.space_group_name_H-M   'P 1'
#
loop_
_entity.id
_entity.type
_entity.pdbx_description
1 polymer ?
#
loop_
_entity_poly.entity_id
_entity_poly.type
_entity_poly.pdbx_seq_one_letter_code
_entity_poly.pdbx_strand_id
1 'polypeptide(L)'
;MFSLSHFINKKPKKTFSTINSQVASLELAYCFPTAKYHELLYNSSKEFDEFENISYIITDIHLHDIFVHDLNFDLCFANYYVNNELFSFELFEKIVEDVANRKAIFLNVAVGGYGYNKDEDSNFYIHSISIIFQPDKDCYKGIIINSHGNATSHEIETIMSRKRIKKVLYKEGIDVALMRKLVTFLNKHLINNSLQTIKYIGNKKDTYLGANLQSSDWRGFCYMYPFIIFHYYGEYYNSERKLDDCLTIQSSSKLLKNGNIMKFVNGIFAEFNEKFKEKIIEIKNSENKKYLNSLEDVIVSQDYRFIKDIISPYLSFLKQKCLKNYR
;
A
#
# COMPACT_ATOMS: atom_id res chain seq x y z
N MET A 1 -4.18 19.41 -15.66
CA MET A 1 -3.22 18.30 -15.57
C MET A 1 -3.88 17.02 -16.10
N PHE A 2 -3.15 16.03 -16.65
CA PHE A 2 -3.80 14.78 -17.04
C PHE A 2 -3.92 13.86 -15.82
N SER A 3 -5.14 13.42 -15.51
CA SER A 3 -5.42 12.43 -14.46
C SER A 3 -4.79 11.08 -14.80
N LEU A 4 -4.64 10.23 -13.79
CA LEU A 4 -4.17 8.85 -13.99
C LEU A 4 -5.08 8.08 -14.95
N SER A 5 -6.40 8.31 -14.88
CA SER A 5 -7.40 7.71 -15.78
C SER A 5 -7.15 8.00 -17.26
N HIS A 6 -6.65 9.19 -17.62
CA HIS A 6 -6.24 9.51 -18.99
C HIS A 6 -5.16 8.57 -19.52
N PHE A 7 -4.18 8.19 -18.69
CA PHE A 7 -3.09 7.31 -19.11
C PHE A 7 -3.51 5.84 -19.18
N ILE A 8 -4.42 5.43 -18.29
CA ILE A 8 -5.02 4.10 -18.31
C ILE A 8 -5.72 3.87 -19.66
N ASN A 9 -6.56 4.81 -20.08
CA ASN A 9 -7.31 4.71 -21.33
C ASN A 9 -6.42 4.69 -22.58
N LYS A 10 -5.22 5.31 -22.52
CA LYS A 10 -4.27 5.32 -23.64
C LYS A 10 -3.49 4.02 -23.81
N LYS A 11 -3.50 3.11 -22.82
CA LYS A 11 -2.79 1.81 -22.83
C LYS A 11 -1.39 1.91 -23.47
N PRO A 12 -0.49 2.74 -22.92
CA PRO A 12 0.81 3.04 -23.54
C PRO A 12 1.58 1.75 -23.82
N LYS A 13 1.94 1.54 -25.09
CA LYS A 13 2.65 0.33 -25.55
C LYS A 13 4.11 0.37 -25.11
N LYS A 14 4.38 -0.02 -23.87
CA LYS A 14 5.75 -0.25 -23.38
C LYS A 14 6.13 -1.72 -23.55
N THR A 15 7.37 -1.97 -23.96
CA THR A 15 7.95 -3.30 -23.90
C THR A 15 8.31 -3.62 -22.45
N PHE A 16 8.44 -4.90 -22.13
CA PHE A 16 8.84 -5.30 -20.79
C PHE A 16 10.25 -4.82 -20.42
N SER A 17 11.21 -4.87 -21.36
CA SER A 17 12.55 -4.29 -21.14
C SER A 17 12.46 -2.80 -20.80
N THR A 18 11.60 -2.06 -21.50
CA THR A 18 11.34 -0.65 -21.19
C THR A 18 10.73 -0.48 -19.80
N ILE A 19 9.76 -1.31 -19.40
CA ILE A 19 9.17 -1.23 -18.05
C ILE A 19 10.24 -1.51 -17.01
N ASN A 20 11.00 -2.60 -17.14
CA ASN A 20 12.07 -2.94 -16.19
C ASN A 20 13.12 -1.85 -16.07
N SER A 21 13.64 -1.34 -17.20
CA SER A 21 14.62 -0.25 -17.16
C SER A 21 14.04 1.00 -16.51
N GLN A 22 12.75 1.30 -16.77
CA GLN A 22 12.09 2.42 -16.13
C GLN A 22 11.90 2.19 -14.64
N VAL A 23 11.40 1.03 -14.23
CA VAL A 23 11.24 0.59 -12.84
C VAL A 23 12.57 0.59 -12.10
N ALA A 24 13.63 0.02 -12.68
CA ALA A 24 14.97 0.02 -12.10
C ALA A 24 15.50 1.46 -11.95
N SER A 25 15.18 2.37 -12.88
CA SER A 25 15.45 3.81 -12.69
C SER A 25 14.54 4.48 -11.65
N LEU A 26 13.53 3.78 -11.14
CA LEU A 26 12.75 4.13 -9.95
C LEU A 26 13.12 3.31 -8.72
N GLU A 27 13.99 2.31 -8.84
CA GLU A 27 14.30 1.43 -7.72
C GLU A 27 14.69 2.31 -6.56
N LEU A 28 13.94 2.10 -5.48
CA LEU A 28 14.20 2.64 -4.17
C LEU A 28 15.60 2.12 -3.83
N ALA A 29 16.64 2.91 -4.08
CA ALA A 29 17.98 2.59 -3.60
C ALA A 29 17.85 2.38 -2.09
N TYR A 30 17.87 1.12 -1.65
CA TYR A 30 17.73 0.70 -0.26
C TYR A 30 16.71 1.52 0.55
N CYS A 31 15.40 1.34 0.32
CA CYS A 31 14.31 1.84 1.20
C CYS A 31 14.62 3.08 2.06
N PHE A 32 15.22 4.10 1.45
CA PHE A 32 15.47 5.39 2.08
C PHE A 32 14.42 6.37 1.55
N PRO A 33 13.99 7.35 2.37
CA PRO A 33 12.99 8.36 2.04
C PRO A 33 13.34 9.28 0.85
N THR A 34 14.51 9.12 0.25
CA THR A 34 15.02 9.92 -0.86
C THR A 34 14.64 9.40 -2.25
N ALA A 35 13.65 8.51 -2.35
CA ALA A 35 13.17 8.16 -3.68
C ALA A 35 12.52 9.38 -4.33
N LYS A 36 13.11 9.84 -5.43
CA LYS A 36 12.57 10.84 -6.36
C LYS A 36 11.08 10.65 -6.68
N TYR A 37 10.56 9.45 -6.49
CA TYR A 37 9.17 9.10 -6.76
C TYR A 37 8.21 9.37 -5.61
N HIS A 38 8.68 9.41 -4.36
CA HIS A 38 7.86 9.91 -3.25
C HIS A 38 7.61 11.41 -3.40
N GLU A 39 8.60 12.16 -3.86
CA GLU A 39 8.46 13.58 -4.22
C GLU A 39 7.45 13.74 -5.38
N LEU A 40 7.57 12.92 -6.44
CA LEU A 40 6.63 12.94 -7.56
C LEU A 40 5.21 12.58 -7.11
N LEU A 41 5.08 11.62 -6.20
CA LEU A 41 3.81 11.20 -5.62
C LEU A 41 3.18 12.33 -4.80
N TYR A 42 3.95 12.93 -3.88
CA TYR A 42 3.52 14.09 -3.11
C TYR A 42 3.10 15.26 -4.02
N ASN A 43 3.91 15.59 -5.02
CA ASN A 43 3.59 16.66 -5.96
C ASN A 43 2.32 16.37 -6.76
N SER A 44 2.11 15.10 -7.14
CA SER A 44 0.87 14.72 -7.82
C SER A 44 -0.36 14.69 -6.91
N SER A 45 -0.18 14.54 -5.59
CA SER A 45 -1.29 14.57 -4.63
C SER A 45 -1.85 15.96 -4.35
N LYS A 46 -1.14 17.02 -4.71
CA LYS A 46 -1.63 18.40 -4.55
C LYS A 46 -2.89 18.72 -5.35
N GLU A 47 -3.18 17.90 -6.36
CA GLU A 47 -4.40 18.01 -7.16
C GLU A 47 -5.60 17.30 -6.50
N PHE A 48 -5.41 16.63 -5.36
CA PHE A 48 -6.52 16.00 -4.63
C PHE A 48 -7.36 17.08 -3.96
N ASP A 49 -8.69 16.95 -4.06
CA ASP A 49 -9.64 17.86 -3.40
C ASP A 49 -9.39 17.97 -1.88
N GLU A 50 -8.92 16.87 -1.28
CA GLU A 50 -8.74 16.71 0.17
C GLU A 50 -7.25 16.62 0.55
N PHE A 51 -6.36 17.13 -0.29
CA PHE A 51 -4.91 17.07 -0.11
C PHE A 51 -4.46 17.50 1.30
N GLU A 52 -4.92 18.64 1.78
CA GLU A 52 -4.56 19.19 3.11
C GLU A 52 -5.03 18.31 4.28
N ASN A 53 -6.09 17.52 4.06
CA ASN A 53 -6.70 16.64 5.06
C ASN A 53 -6.11 15.21 5.03
N ILE A 54 -5.19 14.92 4.12
CA ILE A 54 -4.55 13.62 3.96
C ILE A 54 -3.05 13.75 4.21
N SER A 55 -2.57 13.15 5.29
CA SER A 55 -1.14 13.00 5.56
C SER A 55 -0.57 11.80 4.81
N TYR A 56 0.51 12.03 4.06
CA TYR A 56 1.27 11.00 3.38
C TYR A 56 2.61 10.82 4.10
N ILE A 57 2.77 9.67 4.75
CA ILE A 57 3.95 9.31 5.55
C ILE A 57 4.68 8.16 4.88
N ILE A 58 6.00 8.24 4.86
CA ILE A 58 6.91 7.22 4.38
C ILE A 58 7.71 6.73 5.58
N THR A 59 7.72 5.42 5.81
CA THR A 59 8.44 4.84 6.94
C THR A 59 8.96 3.46 6.59
N ASP A 60 9.93 3.01 7.35
CA ASP A 60 10.50 1.68 7.28
C ASP A 60 10.33 0.97 8.62
N ILE A 61 10.01 -0.32 8.56
CA ILE A 61 9.81 -1.17 9.73
C ILE A 61 10.52 -2.50 9.46
N HIS A 62 11.49 -2.84 10.29
CA HIS A 62 12.16 -4.14 10.19
C HIS A 62 11.51 -5.15 11.13
N LEU A 63 10.97 -6.25 10.60
CA LEU A 63 10.22 -7.24 11.39
C LEU A 63 11.04 -7.83 12.53
N HIS A 64 12.36 -8.03 12.37
CA HIS A 64 13.20 -8.56 13.46
C HIS A 64 13.32 -7.60 14.63
N ASP A 65 13.35 -6.29 14.37
CA ASP A 65 13.41 -5.29 15.45
C ASP A 65 12.13 -5.36 16.29
N ILE A 66 11.00 -5.56 15.60
CA ILE A 66 9.70 -5.69 16.23
C ILE A 66 9.56 -7.03 16.97
N PHE A 67 9.91 -8.15 16.35
CA PHE A 67 9.46 -9.48 16.79
C PHE A 67 10.55 -10.36 17.40
N VAL A 68 11.82 -10.01 17.22
CA VAL A 68 12.96 -10.81 17.67
C VAL A 68 13.79 -10.04 18.70
N HIS A 69 14.00 -8.75 18.46
CA HIS A 69 14.82 -7.90 19.32
C HIS A 69 13.99 -7.08 20.32
N ASP A 70 12.66 -7.09 20.19
CA ASP A 70 11.73 -6.36 21.06
C ASP A 70 12.07 -4.86 21.21
N LEU A 71 12.69 -4.27 20.18
CA LEU A 71 12.98 -2.84 20.09
C LEU A 71 11.71 -2.01 19.90
N ASN A 72 10.56 -2.67 19.76
CA ASN A 72 9.28 -2.05 19.40
C ASN A 72 9.48 -1.12 18.19
N PHE A 73 8.88 0.06 18.21
CA PHE A 73 8.95 0.99 17.09
C PHE A 73 9.80 2.22 17.45
N ASP A 74 10.70 2.09 18.43
CA ASP A 74 11.48 3.19 19.01
C ASP A 74 12.50 3.77 18.01
N LEU A 75 12.77 3.08 16.90
CA LEU A 75 13.69 3.50 15.84
C LEU A 75 12.97 3.83 14.52
N CYS A 76 11.63 3.93 14.54
CA CYS A 76 10.86 4.22 13.34
C CYS A 76 10.68 5.72 13.14
N PHE A 77 11.10 6.23 11.98
CA PHE A 77 10.92 7.62 11.60
C PHE A 77 9.82 7.77 10.54
N ALA A 78 9.05 8.84 10.66
CA ALA A 78 8.17 9.34 9.61
C ALA A 78 8.93 10.31 8.72
N ASN A 79 8.96 10.02 7.42
CA ASN A 79 9.39 10.95 6.41
C ASN A 79 8.18 11.47 5.64
N TYR A 80 8.08 12.78 5.48
CA TYR A 80 6.91 13.45 4.93
C TYR A 80 7.31 14.78 4.29
N TYR A 81 6.46 15.32 3.42
CA TYR A 81 6.76 16.55 2.71
C TYR A 81 5.95 17.72 3.27
N VAL A 82 6.60 18.87 3.41
CA VAL A 82 5.97 20.16 3.71
C VAL A 82 6.56 21.17 2.73
N ASN A 83 5.72 21.88 1.98
CA ASN A 83 6.18 22.87 0.99
C ASN A 83 7.26 22.35 0.01
N ASN A 84 7.17 21.08 -0.40
CA ASN A 84 8.13 20.35 -1.28
C ASN A 84 9.45 19.97 -0.63
N GLU A 85 9.65 20.28 0.64
CA GLU A 85 10.82 19.87 1.39
C GLU A 85 10.50 18.58 2.16
N LEU A 86 11.45 17.64 2.12
CA LEU A 86 11.35 16.39 2.84
C LEU A 86 11.81 16.61 4.29
N PHE A 87 10.94 16.30 5.24
CA PHE A 87 11.21 16.31 6.66
C PHE A 87 11.22 14.89 7.21
N SER A 88 11.97 14.70 8.30
CA SER A 88 12.01 13.46 9.06
C SER A 88 11.70 13.75 10.53
N PHE A 89 10.85 12.94 11.14
CA PHE A 89 10.45 13.08 12.54
C PHE A 89 10.12 11.73 13.15
N GLU A 90 10.04 11.64 14.48
CA GLU A 90 9.60 10.43 15.19
C GLU A 90 8.23 9.99 14.67
N LEU A 91 8.09 8.71 14.29
CA LEU A 91 6.89 8.21 13.58
C LEU A 91 5.61 8.48 14.38
N PHE A 92 5.61 8.16 15.68
CA PHE A 92 4.43 8.31 16.51
C PHE A 92 4.11 9.74 16.86
N GLU A 93 5.10 10.61 17.05
CA GLU A 93 4.85 12.03 17.28
C GLU A 93 4.22 12.67 16.04
N LYS A 94 4.68 12.31 14.83
CA LYS A 94 4.05 12.75 13.59
C LYS A 94 2.59 12.28 13.47
N ILE A 95 2.32 11.01 13.81
CA ILE A 95 0.96 10.47 13.76
C ILE A 95 0.07 11.13 14.82
N VAL A 96 0.58 11.38 16.04
CA VAL A 96 -0.12 12.11 17.10
C VAL A 96 -0.52 13.50 16.61
N GLU A 97 0.41 14.23 15.99
CA GLU A 97 0.14 15.54 15.38
C GLU A 97 -0.97 15.45 14.31
N ASP A 98 -0.90 14.46 13.42
CA ASP A 98 -1.89 14.30 12.35
C ASP A 98 -3.28 13.90 12.88
N VAL A 99 -3.34 13.07 13.92
CA VAL A 99 -4.60 12.72 14.60
C VAL A 99 -5.18 13.92 15.33
N ALA A 100 -4.35 14.74 15.99
CA ALA A 100 -4.79 15.99 16.63
C ALA A 100 -5.44 16.94 15.62
N ASN A 101 -4.90 16.97 14.40
CA ASN A 101 -5.43 17.73 13.27
C ASN A 101 -6.55 17.00 12.50
N ARG A 102 -7.02 15.84 12.98
CA ARG A 102 -8.06 15.01 12.35
C ARG A 102 -7.77 14.61 10.90
N LYS A 103 -6.50 14.54 10.51
CA LYS A 103 -6.10 14.13 9.16
C LYS A 103 -6.35 12.64 8.97
N ALA A 104 -6.74 12.26 7.75
CA ALA A 104 -6.54 10.90 7.27
C ALA A 104 -5.03 10.64 7.11
N ILE A 105 -4.55 9.47 7.49
CA ILE A 105 -3.11 9.17 7.46
C ILE A 105 -2.88 7.95 6.59
N PHE A 106 -2.05 8.12 5.56
CA PHE A 106 -1.60 7.04 4.69
C PHE A 106 -0.10 6.83 4.91
N LEU A 107 0.26 5.64 5.38
CA LEU A 107 1.65 5.21 5.53
C LEU A 107 2.00 4.30 4.36
N ASN A 108 3.01 4.69 3.61
CA ASN A 108 3.74 3.78 2.73
C ASN A 108 4.89 3.18 3.56
N VAL A 109 4.80 1.88 3.81
CA VAL A 109 5.71 1.18 4.73
C VAL A 109 6.59 0.24 3.94
N ALA A 110 7.90 0.44 4.04
CA ALA A 110 8.89 -0.56 3.66
C ALA A 110 9.10 -1.53 4.81
N VAL A 111 8.76 -2.79 4.61
CA VAL A 111 8.87 -3.85 5.61
C VAL A 111 10.08 -4.72 5.29
N GLY A 112 11.14 -4.57 6.08
CA GLY A 112 12.31 -5.46 6.03
C GLY A 112 12.08 -6.73 6.84
N GLY A 113 12.75 -7.83 6.47
CA GLY A 113 12.67 -9.08 7.23
C GLY A 113 11.49 -9.98 6.84
N TYR A 114 10.82 -9.72 5.72
CA TYR A 114 9.60 -10.44 5.30
C TYR A 114 9.85 -11.90 4.89
N GLY A 115 11.09 -12.24 4.59
CA GLY A 115 11.58 -13.60 4.35
C GLY A 115 13.08 -13.57 4.05
N TYR A 116 13.70 -14.74 3.95
CA TYR A 116 15.14 -14.87 3.71
C TYR A 116 15.48 -15.25 2.26
N ASN A 117 16.46 -14.53 1.68
CA ASN A 117 17.11 -14.91 0.43
C ASN A 117 18.63 -14.92 0.60
N LYS A 118 19.24 -16.10 0.51
CA LYS A 118 20.71 -16.26 0.62
C LYS A 118 21.49 -15.63 -0.54
N ASP A 119 20.81 -15.36 -1.66
CA ASP A 119 21.42 -14.88 -2.90
C ASP A 119 21.28 -13.35 -3.06
N GLU A 120 20.71 -12.65 -2.06
CA GLU A 120 20.58 -11.19 -2.02
C GLU A 120 21.57 -10.54 -1.04
N ASP A 121 22.09 -9.36 -1.38
CA ASP A 121 23.00 -8.58 -0.53
C ASP A 121 22.38 -8.25 0.83
N SER A 122 21.11 -7.83 0.79
CA SER A 122 20.21 -7.83 1.93
C SER A 122 19.64 -9.24 2.04
N ASN A 123 20.24 -10.09 2.88
CA ASN A 123 19.78 -11.48 3.07
C ASN A 123 18.28 -11.61 3.44
N PHE A 124 17.61 -10.50 3.76
CA PHE A 124 16.18 -10.43 3.97
C PHE A 124 15.48 -9.62 2.88
N TYR A 125 14.35 -10.13 2.42
CA TYR A 125 13.47 -9.42 1.51
C TYR A 125 12.93 -8.14 2.15
N ILE A 126 12.87 -7.08 1.34
CA ILE A 126 12.13 -5.87 1.65
C ILE A 126 10.85 -5.87 0.82
N HIS A 127 9.73 -5.63 1.47
CA HIS A 127 8.41 -5.62 0.85
C HIS A 127 7.66 -4.34 1.19
N SER A 128 6.84 -3.81 0.29
CA SER A 128 6.08 -2.59 0.58
C SER A 128 4.60 -2.89 0.84
N ILE A 129 4.06 -2.28 1.90
CA ILE A 129 2.65 -2.37 2.26
C ILE A 129 2.07 -0.97 2.48
N SER A 130 0.74 -0.87 2.49
CA SER A 130 0.03 0.36 2.88
C SER A 130 -0.63 0.17 4.24
N ILE A 131 -0.45 1.15 5.13
CA ILE A 131 -1.24 1.26 6.36
C ILE A 131 -2.04 2.55 6.27
N ILE A 132 -3.34 2.50 6.59
CA ILE A 132 -4.23 3.66 6.55
C ILE A 132 -4.88 3.81 7.92
N PHE A 133 -4.79 5.01 8.49
CA PHE A 133 -5.60 5.42 9.63
C PHE A 133 -6.68 6.37 9.14
N GLN A 134 -7.89 5.81 9.02
CA GLN A 134 -9.05 6.53 8.50
C GLN A 134 -9.85 7.13 9.68
N PRO A 135 -9.97 8.46 9.80
CA PRO A 135 -10.79 9.08 10.84
C PRO A 135 -12.24 8.62 10.74
N ASP A 136 -12.84 8.26 11.87
CA ASP A 136 -14.25 7.93 12.06
C ASP A 136 -14.81 8.71 13.27
N LYS A 137 -16.10 8.55 13.60
CA LYS A 137 -16.78 9.41 14.58
C LYS A 137 -16.08 9.48 15.94
N ASP A 138 -15.78 8.32 16.52
CA ASP A 138 -15.28 8.21 17.91
C ASP A 138 -13.84 7.67 17.98
N CYS A 139 -13.32 7.15 16.87
CA CYS A 139 -11.99 6.55 16.79
C CYS A 139 -11.49 6.62 15.35
N TYR A 140 -10.22 6.35 15.14
CA TYR A 140 -9.71 6.05 13.82
C TYR A 140 -9.85 4.57 13.52
N LYS A 141 -10.10 4.23 12.27
CA LYS A 141 -10.03 2.86 11.78
C LYS A 141 -8.64 2.58 11.21
N GLY A 142 -7.94 1.63 11.81
CA GLY A 142 -6.68 1.12 11.28
C GLY A 142 -6.92 0.09 10.19
N ILE A 143 -6.19 0.20 9.10
CA ILE A 143 -6.31 -0.66 7.93
C ILE A 143 -4.92 -1.02 7.43
N ILE A 144 -4.71 -2.29 7.06
CA ILE A 144 -3.47 -2.76 6.43
C ILE A 144 -3.79 -3.41 5.08
N ILE A 145 -3.03 -3.03 4.06
CA ILE A 145 -3.15 -3.55 2.70
C ILE A 145 -1.78 -4.03 2.25
N ASN A 146 -1.65 -5.35 2.15
CA ASN A 146 -0.53 -6.01 1.50
C ASN A 146 -1.01 -6.57 0.15
N SER A 147 -0.39 -6.19 -0.96
CA SER A 147 -0.78 -6.67 -2.31
C SER A 147 -0.57 -8.17 -2.53
N HIS A 148 0.13 -8.87 -1.64
CA HIS A 148 0.09 -10.34 -1.57
C HIS A 148 -1.29 -10.90 -1.19
N GLY A 149 -2.19 -10.07 -0.65
CA GLY A 149 -3.55 -10.47 -0.33
C GLY A 149 -3.60 -11.62 0.68
N ASN A 150 -4.33 -12.68 0.34
CA ASN A 150 -4.46 -13.88 1.15
C ASN A 150 -3.17 -14.71 1.29
N ALA A 151 -2.13 -14.43 0.49
CA ALA A 151 -0.84 -15.11 0.55
C ALA A 151 0.05 -14.50 1.65
N THR A 152 -0.52 -14.36 2.85
CA THR A 152 0.16 -13.79 4.02
C THR A 152 1.12 -14.81 4.63
N SER A 153 2.35 -14.39 4.95
CA SER A 153 3.28 -15.24 5.69
C SER A 153 2.86 -15.34 7.16
N HIS A 154 3.15 -16.48 7.78
CA HIS A 154 2.96 -16.76 9.21
C HIS A 154 4.29 -17.00 9.93
N GLU A 155 5.42 -16.84 9.24
CA GLU A 155 6.74 -17.22 9.74
C GLU A 155 7.73 -16.05 9.68
N ILE A 156 8.46 -15.82 10.78
CA ILE A 156 9.63 -14.94 10.78
C ILE A 156 10.89 -15.80 10.83
N GLU A 157 11.78 -15.57 9.88
CA GLU A 157 13.03 -16.31 9.71
C GLU A 157 14.19 -15.52 10.29
N THR A 158 14.98 -16.08 11.20
CA THR A 158 16.17 -15.44 11.78
C THR A 158 17.42 -16.21 11.39
N ILE A 159 18.41 -15.52 10.81
CA ILE A 159 19.70 -16.12 10.46
C ILE A 159 20.50 -16.32 11.76
N MET A 160 20.82 -17.57 12.10
CA MET A 160 21.70 -17.87 13.23
C MET A 160 23.15 -18.12 12.79
N SER A 161 23.35 -18.62 11.57
CA SER A 161 24.65 -18.76 10.90
C SER A 161 24.41 -19.02 9.41
N ARG A 162 25.49 -19.07 8.59
CA ARG A 162 25.41 -19.35 7.14
C ARG A 162 24.62 -20.62 6.75
N LYS A 163 24.46 -21.58 7.67
CA LYS A 163 23.78 -22.87 7.43
C LYS A 163 22.50 -23.06 8.26
N ARG A 164 22.16 -22.11 9.13
CA ARG A 164 21.12 -22.30 10.15
C ARG A 164 20.20 -21.10 10.21
N ILE A 165 18.93 -21.36 9.91
CA ILE A 165 17.83 -20.40 9.97
C ILE A 165 16.85 -20.90 11.03
N LYS A 166 16.47 -20.04 11.96
CA LYS A 166 15.41 -20.29 12.93
C LYS A 166 14.11 -19.72 12.41
N LYS A 167 13.03 -20.50 12.44
CA LYS A 167 11.68 -20.05 12.07
C LYS A 167 10.83 -19.88 13.32
N VAL A 168 10.15 -18.75 13.44
CA VAL A 168 9.15 -18.51 14.50
C VAL A 168 7.78 -18.40 13.84
N LEU A 169 6.87 -19.28 14.24
CA LEU A 169 5.50 -19.34 13.71
C LEU A 169 4.56 -18.45 14.53
N TYR A 170 3.75 -17.67 13.84
CA TYR A 170 2.69 -16.85 14.41
C TYR A 170 1.32 -17.46 14.11
N LYS A 171 0.44 -17.41 15.12
CA LYS A 171 -0.93 -17.92 15.00
C LYS A 171 -1.73 -17.18 13.91
N GLU A 172 -1.46 -15.90 13.76
CA GLU A 172 -2.02 -15.03 12.75
C GLU A 172 -0.97 -14.65 11.70
N GLY A 173 -1.41 -14.15 10.55
CA GLY A 173 -0.51 -13.65 9.53
C GLY A 173 0.34 -12.49 10.08
N ILE A 174 1.59 -12.41 9.63
CA ILE A 174 2.59 -11.45 10.12
C ILE A 174 2.08 -10.01 10.02
N ASP A 175 1.41 -9.66 8.91
CA ASP A 175 0.81 -8.34 8.73
C ASP A 175 -0.18 -7.99 9.85
N VAL A 176 -0.98 -8.97 10.28
CA VAL A 176 -1.95 -8.77 11.37
C VAL A 176 -1.25 -8.62 12.71
N ALA A 177 -0.24 -9.46 12.98
CA ALA A 177 0.57 -9.36 14.19
C ALA A 177 1.29 -8.00 14.27
N LEU A 178 1.86 -7.54 13.15
CA LEU A 178 2.57 -6.27 13.04
C LEU A 178 1.62 -5.11 13.33
N MET A 179 0.48 -5.08 12.64
CA MET A 179 -0.50 -4.02 12.79
C MET A 179 -1.10 -3.99 14.20
N ARG A 180 -1.30 -5.13 14.86
CA ARG A 180 -1.73 -5.18 16.26
C ARG A 180 -0.69 -4.60 17.22
N LYS A 181 0.59 -4.95 17.05
CA LYS A 181 1.67 -4.41 17.89
C LYS A 181 1.82 -2.90 17.65
N LEU A 182 1.75 -2.46 16.40
CA LEU A 182 1.77 -1.03 16.01
C LEU A 182 0.63 -0.25 16.67
N VAL A 183 -0.61 -0.70 16.49
CA VAL A 183 -1.80 -0.03 17.06
C VAL A 183 -1.76 -0.02 18.58
N THR A 184 -1.31 -1.11 19.21
CA THR A 184 -1.17 -1.17 20.67
C THR A 184 -0.19 -0.14 21.19
N PHE A 185 0.96 0.00 20.52
CA PHE A 185 1.98 0.96 20.91
C PHE A 185 1.51 2.40 20.66
N LEU A 186 1.05 2.69 19.44
CA LEU A 186 0.53 4.00 19.04
C LEU A 186 -0.62 4.49 19.93
N ASN A 187 -1.55 3.60 20.31
CA ASN A 187 -2.66 3.98 21.18
C ASN A 187 -2.20 4.47 22.57
N LYS A 188 -1.04 4.01 23.08
CA LYS A 188 -0.49 4.56 24.32
C LYS A 188 -0.15 6.04 24.15
N HIS A 189 0.50 6.41 23.04
CA HIS A 189 0.82 7.81 22.72
C HIS A 189 -0.46 8.65 22.54
N LEU A 190 -1.45 8.12 21.80
CA LEU A 190 -2.72 8.83 21.57
C LEU A 190 -3.50 9.07 22.86
N ILE A 191 -3.58 8.07 23.75
CA ILE A 191 -4.25 8.20 25.05
C ILE A 191 -3.54 9.22 25.94
N ASN A 192 -2.20 9.18 26.00
CA ASN A 192 -1.41 10.15 26.77
C ASN A 192 -1.64 11.59 26.30
N ASN A 193 -1.94 11.78 25.01
CA ASN A 193 -2.26 13.07 24.41
C ASN A 193 -3.77 13.38 24.37
N SER A 194 -4.62 12.57 25.02
CA SER A 194 -6.09 12.74 25.03
C SER A 194 -6.73 12.78 23.63
N LEU A 195 -6.18 11.99 22.69
CA LEU A 195 -6.63 11.91 21.30
C LEU A 195 -7.47 10.64 21.04
N GLN A 196 -8.17 10.64 19.90
CA GLN A 196 -8.88 9.46 19.41
C GLN A 196 -7.90 8.31 19.16
N THR A 197 -8.21 7.12 19.67
CA THR A 197 -7.41 5.90 19.45
C THR A 197 -7.67 5.30 18.07
N ILE A 198 -6.74 4.47 17.61
CA ILE A 198 -6.89 3.61 16.43
C ILE A 198 -7.54 2.27 16.83
N LYS A 199 -8.55 1.84 16.08
CA LYS A 199 -9.18 0.52 16.19
C LYS A 199 -8.75 -0.39 15.04
N TYR A 200 -8.23 -1.56 15.37
CA TYR A 200 -7.86 -2.61 14.43
C TYR A 200 -8.16 -3.99 15.04
N ILE A 201 -8.81 -4.87 14.27
CA ILE A 201 -9.26 -6.20 14.71
C ILE A 201 -8.42 -7.30 14.05
N GLY A 202 -8.06 -7.16 12.77
CA GLY A 202 -7.29 -8.16 12.03
C GLY A 202 -8.16 -9.16 11.26
N ASN A 203 -9.24 -8.70 10.66
CA ASN A 203 -10.14 -9.50 9.83
C ASN A 203 -10.37 -8.82 8.48
N LYS A 204 -11.17 -9.42 7.59
CA LYS A 204 -11.44 -8.89 6.24
C LYS A 204 -12.00 -7.45 6.16
N LYS A 205 -12.42 -6.85 7.29
CA LYS A 205 -12.92 -5.46 7.38
C LYS A 205 -11.82 -4.43 7.61
N ASP A 206 -10.65 -4.83 8.10
CA ASP A 206 -9.49 -3.97 8.37
C ASP A 206 -8.16 -4.52 7.82
N THR A 207 -8.13 -5.76 7.36
CA THR A 207 -7.00 -6.41 6.68
C THR A 207 -7.40 -6.79 5.26
N TYR A 208 -6.62 -6.40 4.26
CA TYR A 208 -6.82 -6.90 2.90
C TYR A 208 -6.40 -8.37 2.81
N LEU A 209 -7.40 -9.25 2.69
CA LEU A 209 -7.24 -10.70 2.48
C LEU A 209 -7.82 -11.10 1.11
N GLY A 210 -7.65 -10.21 0.12
CA GLY A 210 -8.16 -10.38 -1.23
C GLY A 210 -7.23 -11.24 -2.10
N ALA A 211 -7.43 -11.15 -3.42
CA ALA A 211 -6.60 -11.82 -4.39
C ALA A 211 -5.14 -11.35 -4.26
N ASN A 212 -4.19 -12.26 -4.39
CA ASN A 212 -2.78 -11.94 -4.52
C ASN A 212 -2.53 -11.22 -5.86
N LEU A 213 -2.43 -9.89 -5.82
CA LEU A 213 -2.19 -9.04 -6.98
C LEU A 213 -0.79 -9.26 -7.57
N GLN A 214 0.10 -9.87 -6.80
CA GLN A 214 1.50 -10.13 -7.13
C GLN A 214 1.77 -11.56 -7.57
N SER A 215 0.74 -12.40 -7.78
CA SER A 215 0.92 -13.79 -8.27
C SER A 215 1.69 -13.90 -9.60
N SER A 216 1.84 -12.80 -10.34
CA SER A 216 2.63 -12.73 -11.57
C SER A 216 3.80 -11.73 -11.50
N ASP A 217 4.15 -11.25 -10.29
CA ASP A 217 5.23 -10.30 -10.04
C ASP A 217 6.51 -11.01 -9.57
N TRP A 218 7.16 -11.71 -10.49
CA TRP A 218 8.44 -12.38 -10.24
C TRP A 218 9.65 -11.45 -10.32
N ARG A 219 9.43 -10.13 -10.49
CA ARG A 219 10.49 -9.13 -10.67
C ARG A 219 10.55 -8.05 -9.58
N GLY A 220 9.70 -8.15 -8.56
CA GLY A 220 9.75 -7.26 -7.40
C GLY A 220 9.18 -5.86 -7.66
N PHE A 221 8.14 -5.74 -8.49
CA PHE A 221 7.40 -4.48 -8.64
C PHE A 221 6.44 -4.19 -7.47
N CYS A 222 6.57 -4.92 -6.36
CA CYS A 222 5.68 -4.89 -5.21
C CYS A 222 5.54 -3.48 -4.61
N TYR A 223 6.61 -2.69 -4.64
CA TYR A 223 6.65 -1.33 -4.13
C TYR A 223 5.75 -0.33 -4.88
N MET A 224 5.32 -0.65 -6.10
CA MET A 224 4.45 0.22 -6.90
C MET A 224 3.00 0.20 -6.43
N TYR A 225 2.56 -0.90 -5.78
CA TYR A 225 1.17 -1.06 -5.36
C TYR A 225 0.75 0.00 -4.33
N PRO A 226 1.51 0.26 -3.24
CA PRO A 226 1.20 1.35 -2.31
C PRO A 226 1.08 2.73 -2.96
N PHE A 227 1.88 3.04 -3.98
CA PHE A 227 1.78 4.33 -4.67
C PHE A 227 0.46 4.48 -5.42
N ILE A 228 0.07 3.43 -6.17
CA ILE A 228 -1.21 3.40 -6.89
C ILE A 228 -2.36 3.49 -5.89
N ILE A 229 -2.29 2.75 -4.78
CA ILE A 229 -3.32 2.77 -3.74
C ILE A 229 -3.45 4.18 -3.13
N PHE A 230 -2.35 4.87 -2.84
CA PHE A 230 -2.39 6.24 -2.31
C PHE A 230 -3.05 7.22 -3.30
N HIS A 231 -2.71 7.14 -4.59
CA HIS A 231 -3.34 7.98 -5.62
C HIS A 231 -4.85 7.85 -5.64
N TYR A 232 -5.34 6.62 -5.71
CA TYR A 232 -6.79 6.38 -5.70
C TYR A 232 -7.44 6.67 -4.36
N TYR A 233 -6.71 6.48 -3.26
CA TYR A 233 -7.18 6.85 -1.93
C TYR A 233 -7.52 8.34 -1.87
N GLY A 234 -6.57 9.20 -2.28
CA GLY A 234 -6.71 10.65 -2.26
C GLY A 234 -7.61 11.22 -3.34
N GLU A 235 -7.41 10.85 -4.61
CA GLU A 235 -8.21 11.35 -5.76
C GLU A 235 -9.70 11.07 -5.57
N TYR A 236 -10.05 9.92 -4.96
CA TYR A 236 -11.43 9.51 -4.71
C TYR A 236 -11.79 9.51 -3.22
N TYR A 237 -11.16 10.37 -2.41
CA TYR A 237 -11.36 10.34 -0.97
C TYR A 237 -12.82 10.52 -0.56
N ASN A 238 -13.48 11.55 -1.12
CA ASN A 238 -14.91 11.86 -0.94
C ASN A 238 -15.75 11.67 -2.21
N SER A 239 -15.12 11.36 -3.34
CA SER A 239 -15.78 11.22 -4.64
C SER A 239 -15.98 9.76 -5.02
N GLU A 240 -17.16 9.43 -5.54
CA GLU A 240 -17.39 8.14 -6.18
C GLU A 240 -16.86 8.14 -7.62
N ARG A 241 -16.67 6.94 -8.17
CA ARG A 241 -16.26 6.78 -9.57
C ARG A 241 -16.99 5.64 -10.25
N LYS A 242 -17.22 5.80 -11.55
CA LYS A 242 -17.84 4.78 -12.40
C LYS A 242 -16.75 4.05 -13.16
N LEU A 243 -16.70 2.73 -13.01
CA LEU A 243 -15.83 1.86 -13.80
C LEU A 243 -16.47 1.45 -15.13
N ASP A 244 -17.79 1.39 -15.12
CA ASP A 244 -18.67 1.10 -16.25
C ASP A 244 -20.11 1.50 -15.86
N ASP A 245 -21.06 1.42 -16.79
CA ASP A 245 -22.49 1.70 -16.57
C ASP A 245 -23.08 0.86 -15.43
N CYS A 246 -22.52 -0.34 -15.19
CA CYS A 246 -23.00 -1.31 -14.20
C CYS A 246 -22.24 -1.28 -12.86
N LEU A 247 -21.14 -0.52 -12.75
CA LEU A 247 -20.23 -0.61 -11.61
C LEU A 247 -19.76 0.77 -11.11
N THR A 248 -20.43 1.24 -10.06
CA THR A 248 -19.99 2.39 -9.26
C THR A 248 -19.19 1.95 -8.03
N ILE A 249 -18.02 2.54 -7.87
CA ILE A 249 -17.17 2.42 -6.70
C ILE A 249 -17.38 3.66 -5.84
N GLN A 250 -17.80 3.44 -4.59
CA GLN A 250 -17.99 4.53 -3.63
C GLN A 250 -16.64 5.17 -3.28
N SER A 251 -16.70 6.39 -2.74
CA SER A 251 -15.53 7.11 -2.21
C SER A 251 -14.68 6.26 -1.27
N SER A 252 -13.37 6.46 -1.30
CA SER A 252 -12.38 5.75 -0.48
C SER A 252 -12.74 5.83 1.01
N SER A 253 -13.03 7.03 1.53
CA SER A 253 -13.42 7.25 2.94
C SER A 253 -14.61 6.36 3.35
N LYS A 254 -15.68 6.34 2.54
CA LYS A 254 -16.87 5.51 2.80
C LYS A 254 -16.59 4.01 2.75
N LEU A 255 -15.81 3.54 1.76
CA LEU A 255 -15.47 2.11 1.66
C LEU A 255 -14.65 1.65 2.86
N LEU A 256 -13.62 2.42 3.22
CA LEU A 256 -12.71 2.08 4.31
C LEU A 256 -13.42 2.11 5.67
N LYS A 257 -14.19 3.16 5.99
CA LYS A 257 -15.02 3.24 7.22
C LYS A 257 -15.93 2.02 7.35
N ASN A 258 -16.65 1.66 6.29
CA ASN A 258 -17.57 0.52 6.28
C ASN A 258 -16.88 -0.86 6.25
N GLY A 259 -15.55 -0.91 6.08
CA GLY A 259 -14.79 -2.16 6.04
C GLY A 259 -14.89 -2.91 4.73
N ASN A 260 -15.18 -2.20 3.65
CA ASN A 260 -15.26 -2.74 2.29
C ASN A 260 -13.89 -2.67 1.60
N ILE A 261 -12.82 -3.16 2.26
CA ILE A 261 -11.44 -3.05 1.78
C ILE A 261 -11.26 -3.79 0.45
N MET A 262 -11.82 -5.00 0.33
CA MET A 262 -11.74 -5.75 -0.93
C MET A 262 -12.34 -4.95 -2.08
N LYS A 263 -13.48 -4.28 -1.86
CA LYS A 263 -14.12 -3.47 -2.91
C LYS A 263 -13.30 -2.22 -3.24
N PHE A 264 -12.65 -1.62 -2.25
CA PHE A 264 -11.72 -0.51 -2.44
C PHE A 264 -10.53 -0.94 -3.31
N VAL A 265 -9.79 -1.98 -2.90
CA VAL A 265 -8.61 -2.47 -3.63
C VAL A 265 -8.98 -2.98 -5.02
N ASN A 266 -10.00 -3.83 -5.14
CA ASN A 266 -10.38 -4.39 -6.44
C ASN A 266 -10.92 -3.32 -7.39
N GLY A 267 -11.63 -2.31 -6.85
CA GLY A 267 -12.08 -1.18 -7.65
C GLY A 267 -10.93 -0.34 -8.21
N ILE A 268 -9.76 -0.32 -7.57
CA ILE A 268 -8.56 0.37 -8.09
C ILE A 268 -8.00 -0.40 -9.27
N PHE A 269 -7.72 -1.68 -9.08
CA PHE A 269 -7.04 -2.50 -10.10
C PHE A 269 -7.94 -2.88 -11.29
N ALA A 270 -9.27 -2.83 -11.11
CA ALA A 270 -10.23 -2.96 -12.21
C ALA A 270 -10.10 -1.87 -13.28
N GLU A 271 -9.60 -0.67 -12.95
CA GLU A 271 -9.42 0.36 -13.98
C GLU A 271 -8.29 0.03 -14.94
N PHE A 272 -7.27 -0.66 -14.46
CA PHE A 272 -6.09 -0.95 -15.27
C PHE A 272 -6.30 -2.12 -16.24
N ASN A 273 -7.07 -3.13 -15.85
CA ASN A 273 -7.18 -4.38 -16.59
C ASN A 273 -8.63 -4.80 -16.84
N GLU A 274 -9.02 -4.87 -18.12
CA GLU A 274 -10.39 -5.19 -18.53
C GLU A 274 -10.85 -6.57 -18.07
N LYS A 275 -9.99 -7.61 -18.19
CA LYS A 275 -10.38 -8.97 -17.79
C LYS A 275 -10.61 -9.07 -16.29
N PHE A 276 -9.80 -8.37 -15.51
CA PHE A 276 -9.97 -8.28 -14.06
C PHE A 276 -11.28 -7.58 -13.70
N LYS A 277 -11.61 -6.47 -14.40
CA LYS A 277 -12.88 -5.76 -14.27
C LYS A 277 -14.09 -6.63 -14.65
N GLU A 278 -14.04 -7.29 -15.80
CA GLU A 278 -15.07 -8.23 -16.27
C GLU A 278 -15.32 -9.30 -15.21
N LYS A 279 -14.26 -9.87 -14.64
CA LYS A 279 -14.38 -10.90 -13.60
C LYS A 279 -15.02 -10.38 -12.32
N ILE A 280 -14.72 -9.14 -11.91
CA ILE A 280 -15.38 -8.51 -10.77
C ILE A 280 -16.89 -8.35 -11.03
N ILE A 281 -17.28 -7.93 -12.23
CA ILE A 281 -18.69 -7.76 -12.62
C ILE A 281 -19.39 -9.12 -12.66
N GLU A 282 -18.77 -10.13 -13.26
CA GLU A 282 -19.28 -11.51 -13.30
C GLU A 282 -19.55 -12.02 -11.88
N ILE A 283 -18.60 -11.88 -10.96
CA ILE A 283 -18.79 -12.42 -9.62
C ILE A 283 -19.86 -11.65 -8.85
N LYS A 284 -19.95 -10.31 -9.01
CA LYS A 284 -21.01 -9.50 -8.40
C LYS A 284 -22.41 -9.97 -8.83
N ASN A 285 -22.55 -10.45 -10.06
CA ASN A 285 -23.80 -10.93 -10.62
C ASN A 285 -24.06 -12.43 -10.32
N SER A 286 -23.07 -13.15 -9.79
CA SER A 286 -23.17 -14.57 -9.47
C SER A 286 -23.50 -14.81 -7.99
N GLU A 287 -24.17 -15.91 -7.66
CA GLU A 287 -24.36 -16.36 -6.28
C GLU A 287 -23.11 -17.05 -5.69
N ASN A 288 -22.02 -17.16 -6.47
CA ASN A 288 -20.90 -18.05 -6.19
C ASN A 288 -19.84 -17.39 -5.29
N LYS A 289 -19.51 -18.06 -4.17
CA LYS A 289 -18.63 -17.53 -3.11
C LYS A 289 -17.13 -17.73 -3.35
N LYS A 290 -16.71 -18.40 -4.43
CA LYS A 290 -15.28 -18.63 -4.76
C LYS A 290 -14.60 -17.40 -5.42
N TYR A 291 -14.79 -16.23 -4.82
CA TYR A 291 -14.37 -14.93 -5.35
C TYR A 291 -12.86 -14.80 -5.59
N LEU A 292 -12.04 -15.30 -4.65
CA LEU A 292 -10.59 -15.05 -4.63
C LEU A 292 -9.84 -15.83 -5.71
N ASN A 293 -10.01 -17.15 -5.75
CA ASN A 293 -9.32 -18.00 -6.72
C ASN A 293 -9.62 -17.56 -8.15
N SER A 294 -10.88 -17.21 -8.43
CA SER A 294 -11.29 -16.73 -9.75
C SER A 294 -10.65 -15.42 -10.21
N LEU A 295 -10.30 -14.52 -9.28
CA LEU A 295 -9.56 -13.30 -9.62
C LEU A 295 -8.07 -13.58 -9.78
N GLU A 296 -7.50 -14.45 -8.94
CA GLU A 296 -6.11 -14.89 -9.07
C GLU A 296 -5.86 -15.66 -10.37
N ASP A 297 -6.81 -16.47 -10.82
CA ASP A 297 -6.74 -17.17 -12.12
C ASP A 297 -6.61 -16.18 -13.29
N VAL A 298 -7.30 -15.03 -13.21
CA VAL A 298 -7.16 -13.97 -14.23
C VAL A 298 -5.76 -13.37 -14.18
N ILE A 299 -5.24 -13.07 -12.99
CA ILE A 299 -3.90 -12.51 -12.79
C ILE A 299 -2.85 -13.48 -13.36
N VAL A 300 -2.86 -14.74 -12.90
CA VAL A 300 -1.91 -15.79 -13.30
C VAL A 300 -2.00 -16.08 -14.80
N SER A 301 -3.20 -16.16 -15.38
CA SER A 301 -3.37 -16.42 -16.82
C SER A 301 -2.91 -15.26 -17.72
N GLN A 302 -2.89 -14.04 -17.19
CA GLN A 302 -2.37 -12.87 -17.90
C GLN A 302 -0.87 -12.67 -17.68
N ASP A 303 -0.30 -13.23 -16.61
CA ASP A 303 1.11 -13.18 -16.27
C ASP A 303 1.67 -11.75 -16.39
N TYR A 304 2.72 -11.53 -17.18
CA TYR A 304 3.33 -10.22 -17.36
C TYR A 304 2.37 -9.17 -17.93
N ARG A 305 1.28 -9.57 -18.62
CA ARG A 305 0.32 -8.62 -19.20
C ARG A 305 -0.44 -7.88 -18.12
N PHE A 306 -0.82 -8.58 -17.04
CA PHE A 306 -1.49 -7.95 -15.90
C PHE A 306 -0.60 -6.88 -15.26
N ILE A 307 0.65 -7.23 -14.97
CA ILE A 307 1.65 -6.29 -14.45
C ILE A 307 1.88 -5.12 -15.41
N LYS A 308 2.00 -5.40 -16.70
CA LYS A 308 2.20 -4.37 -17.72
C LYS A 308 1.04 -3.38 -17.78
N ASP A 309 -0.19 -3.86 -17.68
CA ASP A 309 -1.40 -3.04 -17.73
C ASP A 309 -1.51 -2.11 -16.51
N ILE A 310 -0.98 -2.53 -15.36
CA ILE A 310 -0.94 -1.70 -14.14
C ILE A 310 0.22 -0.69 -14.19
N ILE A 311 1.44 -1.20 -14.42
CA ILE A 311 2.65 -0.41 -14.26
C ILE A 311 2.84 0.57 -15.43
N SER A 312 2.54 0.19 -16.68
CA SER A 312 2.84 1.06 -17.84
C SER A 312 2.10 2.40 -17.83
N PRO A 313 0.78 2.44 -17.60
CA PRO A 313 0.04 3.69 -17.47
C PRO A 313 0.55 4.52 -16.30
N TYR A 314 0.75 3.88 -15.15
CA TYR A 314 1.17 4.56 -13.94
C TYR A 314 2.56 5.21 -14.06
N LEU A 315 3.54 4.51 -14.66
CA LEU A 315 4.84 5.10 -14.98
C LEU A 315 4.77 6.22 -16.02
N SER A 316 3.79 6.18 -16.91
CA SER A 316 3.59 7.26 -17.89
C SER A 316 3.02 8.50 -17.20
N PHE A 317 2.09 8.30 -16.26
CA PHE A 317 1.55 9.34 -15.41
C PHE A 317 2.64 10.04 -14.57
N LEU A 318 3.48 9.28 -13.84
CA LEU A 318 4.55 9.85 -13.01
C LEU A 318 5.63 10.61 -13.78
N LYS A 319 5.76 10.35 -15.09
CA LYS A 319 6.79 10.99 -15.93
C LYS A 319 6.39 12.36 -16.49
N GLN A 320 5.16 12.81 -16.24
CA GLN A 320 4.68 14.12 -16.67
C GLN A 320 5.63 15.23 -16.19
N LYS A 321 5.91 16.21 -17.07
CA LYS A 321 6.83 17.32 -16.76
C LYS A 321 6.33 18.17 -15.60
N CYS A 322 5.02 18.38 -15.48
CA CYS A 322 4.42 19.17 -14.39
C CYS A 322 4.70 18.56 -13.01
N LEU A 323 4.76 17.23 -12.90
CA LEU A 323 5.12 16.56 -11.65
C LEU A 323 6.60 16.74 -11.27
N LYS A 324 7.46 16.96 -12.26
CA LYS A 324 8.91 17.10 -12.10
C LYS A 324 9.38 18.54 -11.86
N ASN A 325 8.52 19.52 -12.10
CA ASN A 325 8.88 20.93 -12.17
C ASN A 325 8.41 21.74 -10.94
N TYR A 326 7.90 21.11 -9.88
CA TYR A 326 7.61 21.76 -8.59
C TYR A 326 8.90 21.96 -7.76
N ARG A 327 9.95 22.48 -8.41
CA ARG A 327 11.23 22.83 -7.77
C ARG A 327 11.22 24.23 -7.23
#